data_AF-A0A373IMM1-F1
#
_entry.id   AF-A0A373IMM1-F1
#
_cell.length_a   1.000
_cell.length_b   1.000
_cell.length_c   1.000
_cell.angle_alpha   90.00
_cell.angle_beta   90.00
_cell.angle_gamma   90.00
#
_symmetry.space_group_name_H-M   'P 1'
#
loop_
_entity.id
_entity.type
_entity.pdbx_description
1 polymer ?
#
loop_
_entity_poly.entity_id
_entity_poly.type
_entity_poly.pdbx_seq_one_letter_code
_entity_poly.pdbx_strand_id
1 'polypeptide(L)' 'MMKKYEFTGETKTVPLLFENVTLHRIQAITSFENVVAGELGGWIEKEENLSQGGNAWVGGNAQVSG' A
#
# COMPACT_ATOMS: atom_id res chain seq x y z
N MET A 1 -12.86 2.50 13.16
CA MET A 1 -12.79 2.75 11.69
C MET A 1 -12.62 1.41 11.01
N MET A 2 -13.34 1.13 9.92
CA MET A 2 -13.06 -0.07 9.12
C MET A 2 -11.75 0.15 8.36
N LYS A 3 -10.85 -0.84 8.38
CA LYS A 3 -9.66 -0.82 7.53
C LYS A 3 -10.12 -0.96 6.07
N LYS A 4 -9.46 -0.26 5.15
CA LYS A 4 -9.77 -0.31 3.72
C LYS A 4 -8.76 -1.11 2.90
N TYR A 5 -7.56 -1.29 3.42
CA TYR A 5 -6.55 -2.17 2.84
C TYR A 5 -5.75 -2.90 3.91
N GLU A 6 -5.09 -3.98 3.49
CA GLU A 6 -4.13 -4.74 4.29
C GLU A 6 -2.88 -5.09 3.47
N PHE A 7 -1.82 -5.52 4.16
CA PHE A 7 -0.64 -6.07 3.51
C PHE A 7 -0.91 -7.50 3.07
N THR A 8 -0.59 -7.81 1.81
CA THR A 8 -0.70 -9.17 1.24
C THR A 8 0.33 -10.15 1.79
N GLY A 9 1.39 -9.65 2.44
CA GLY A 9 2.57 -10.41 2.81
C GLY A 9 3.67 -10.44 1.72
N GLU A 10 3.38 -10.03 0.49
CA GLU A 10 4.42 -9.84 -0.53
C GLU A 10 5.31 -8.65 -0.16
N THR A 11 6.62 -8.86 -0.24
CA THR A 11 7.63 -7.84 0.06
C THR A 11 8.65 -7.73 -1.05
N LYS A 12 9.21 -6.53 -1.23
CA LYS A 12 10.42 -6.34 -2.04
C LYS A 12 11.35 -5.32 -1.40
N THR A 13 12.65 -5.53 -1.55
CA THR A 13 13.65 -4.56 -1.12
C THR A 13 14.05 -3.66 -2.28
N VAL A 14 14.03 -2.35 -2.05
CA VAL A 14 14.40 -1.33 -3.02
C VAL A 14 15.62 -0.58 -2.49
N PRO A 15 16.76 -0.60 -3.21
CA PRO A 15 17.93 0.18 -2.83
C PRO A 15 17.70 1.67 -3.12
N LEU A 16 17.92 2.51 -2.11
CA LEU A 16 17.99 3.96 -2.20
C LEU A 16 19.45 4.43 -2.05
N LEU A 17 19.68 5.74 -2.24
CA LEU A 17 21.02 6.35 -2.19
C LEU A 17 21.78 6.07 -0.89
N PHE A 18 21.09 5.93 0.25
CA PHE A 18 21.71 5.81 1.58
C PHE A 18 21.23 4.60 2.39
N GLU A 19 20.22 3.87 1.91
CA GLU A 19 19.64 2.73 2.63
C GLU A 19 18.86 1.79 1.70
N ASN A 20 18.48 0.63 2.23
CA ASN A 20 17.55 -0.29 1.57
C ASN A 20 16.20 -0.19 2.27
N VAL A 21 15.13 0.05 1.50
CA VAL A 21 13.77 0.08 2.03
C VAL A 21 13.05 -1.21 1.67
N THR A 22 12.35 -1.80 2.63
CA THR A 22 11.44 -2.91 2.36
C THR A 22 10.04 -2.36 2.13
N LEU A 23 9.46 -2.66 0.99
CA LEU A 23 8.09 -2.30 0.66
C LEU A 23 7.18 -3.51 0.71
N HIS A 24 5.93 -3.28 1.08
CA HIS A 24 4.89 -4.27 1.24
C HIS A 24 3.75 -4.00 0.25
N ARG A 25 3.31 -5.02 -0.49
CA ARG A 25 2.18 -4.91 -1.41
C ARG A 25 0.87 -4.85 -0.64
N ILE A 26 0.00 -3.90 -0.99
CA ILE A 26 -1.32 -3.77 -0.38
C ILE A 26 -2.44 -4.39 -1.23
N GLN A 27 -3.51 -4.80 -0.56
CA GLN A 27 -4.76 -5.23 -1.17
C GLN A 27 -5.93 -4.52 -0.50
N ALA A 28 -6.91 -4.08 -1.29
CA ALA A 28 -8.15 -3.51 -0.77
C ALA A 28 -9.00 -4.60 -0.11
N ILE A 29 -9.51 -4.36 1.10
CA ILE A 29 -10.41 -5.29 1.83
C ILE A 29 -11.87 -4.84 1.79
N THR A 30 -12.13 -3.62 1.33
CA THR A 30 -13.46 -3.09 1.05
C THR A 30 -13.40 -2.28 -0.25
N SER A 31 -14.55 -2.14 -0.92
CA SER A 31 -14.66 -1.23 -2.06
C SER A 31 -14.81 0.22 -1.57
N PHE A 32 -14.16 1.17 -2.24
CA PHE A 32 -14.27 2.61 -1.97
C PHE A 32 -13.89 3.40 -3.23
N GLU A 33 -14.63 4.47 -3.52
CA GLU A 33 -14.50 5.23 -4.79
C GLU A 33 -14.46 4.31 -6.02
N ASN A 34 -13.31 4.26 -6.69
CA ASN A 34 -13.03 3.48 -7.88
C ASN A 34 -12.16 2.23 -7.62
N VAL A 35 -11.95 1.87 -6.36
CA VAL A 35 -11.19 0.68 -5.93
C VAL A 35 -12.16 -0.39 -5.45
N VAL A 36 -12.00 -1.62 -5.93
CA VAL A 36 -12.86 -2.75 -5.53
C VAL A 36 -12.21 -3.61 -4.46
N ALA A 37 -13.01 -4.19 -3.56
CA ALA A 37 -12.51 -5.19 -2.61
C ALA A 37 -11.79 -6.34 -3.34
N GLY A 38 -10.62 -6.71 -2.83
CA GLY A 38 -9.71 -7.69 -3.44
C GLY A 38 -8.72 -7.10 -4.46
N GLU A 39 -8.86 -5.84 -4.85
CA GLU A 39 -7.94 -5.20 -5.80
C GLU A 39 -6.53 -5.06 -5.21
N LEU A 40 -5.53 -5.50 -5.97
CA LEU A 40 -4.13 -5.30 -5.61
C LEU A 40 -3.72 -3.84 -5.87
N GLY A 41 -3.30 -3.15 -4.82
CA GLY A 41 -2.76 -1.79 -4.90
C GLY A 41 -1.29 -1.78 -5.27
N GLY A 42 -0.55 -0.75 -4.89
CA GLY A 42 0.89 -0.65 -5.04
C GLY A 42 1.64 -1.06 -3.78
N TRP A 43 2.77 -0.41 -3.53
CA TRP A 43 3.73 -0.79 -2.51
C TRP A 43 3.95 0.37 -1.53
N ILE A 44 3.86 0.09 -0.24
CA ILE A 44 4.16 1.06 0.82
C ILE A 44 5.13 0.45 1.82
N GLU A 45 5.98 1.27 2.45
CA GLU A 45 6.94 0.81 3.45
C GLU A 45 6.27 0.44 4.78
N LYS A 46 5.41 1.32 5.31
CA LYS A 46 4.71 1.13 6.59
C LYS A 46 3.26 1.58 6.49
N GLU A 47 2.40 1.13 7.41
CA GLU A 47 0.96 1.39 7.35
C GLU A 47 0.67 2.91 7.39
N GLU A 48 1.52 3.70 8.06
CA GLU A 48 1.40 5.16 8.17
C GLU A 48 1.62 5.90 6.83
N ASN A 49 2.23 5.27 5.83
CA ASN A 49 2.44 5.91 4.53
C ASN A 49 1.15 6.05 3.71
N LEU A 50 0.09 5.34 4.08
CA LEU A 50 -1.20 5.42 3.41
C LEU A 50 -2.30 5.56 4.46
N SER A 51 -3.09 6.62 4.38
CA SER A 51 -4.18 6.77 5.35
C SER A 51 -5.24 5.70 5.13
N GLN A 52 -5.66 5.00 6.19
CA GLN A 52 -6.86 4.14 6.19
C GLN A 52 -8.16 4.95 6.03
N GLY A 53 -8.11 6.27 6.25
CA GLY A 53 -9.25 7.17 6.10
C GLY A 53 -9.41 7.71 4.68
N GLY A 54 -10.66 8.05 4.32
CA GLY A 54 -11.00 8.63 3.02
C GLY A 54 -10.52 7.78 1.85
N ASN A 55 -10.19 8.46 0.75
CA ASN A 55 -10.04 7.84 -0.57
C ASN A 55 -8.58 7.62 -0.99
N ALA A 56 -7.63 7.81 -0.07
CA ALA A 56 -6.21 7.61 -0.38
C ALA A 56 -5.95 6.18 -0.86
N TRP A 57 -5.26 6.02 -1.99
CA TRP A 57 -4.93 4.73 -2.56
C TRP A 57 -3.59 4.81 -3.28
N VAL A 58 -2.77 3.78 -3.12
CA VAL A 58 -1.57 3.58 -3.94
C VAL A 58 -1.92 2.46 -4.91
N GLY A 59 -2.01 2.77 -6.21
CA GLY A 59 -2.42 1.81 -7.24
C GLY A 59 -1.25 1.27 -8.07
N GLY A 60 -1.47 0.10 -8.68
CA GLY A 60 -0.55 -0.47 -9.67
C GLY A 60 0.83 -0.80 -9.11
N ASN A 61 1.89 -0.22 -9.68
CA ASN A 61 3.29 -0.45 -9.27
C ASN A 61 3.91 0.74 -8.54
N ALA A 62 3.10 1.72 -8.12
CA ALA A 62 3.57 2.86 -7.36
C ALA A 62 4.21 2.43 -6.03
N GLN A 63 5.20 3.19 -5.58
CA GLN A 63 6.03 2.91 -4.41
C GLN A 63 6.08 4.16 -3.54
N VAL A 64 5.72 4.02 -2.26
CA VAL A 64 5.73 5.11 -1.28
C VAL A 64 6.53 4.66 -0.06
N SER A 65 7.53 5.45 0.32
CA SER A 65 8.42 5.21 1.45
C SER A 65 8.83 6.52 2.11
N GLY A 66 9.29 6.46 3.37
CA GLY A 66 9.61 7.61 4.23
C GLY A 66 8.90 7.54 5.58
#